data_AF-A0A450WSJ3-F1
#
_entry.id   AF-A0A450WSJ3-F1
#
_cell.length_a   1.000
_cell.length_b   1.000
_cell.length_c   1.000
_cell.angle_alpha   90.00
_cell.angle_beta   90.00
_cell.angle_gamma   90.00
#
_symmetry.space_group_name_H-M   'P 1'
#
loop_
_entity.id
_entity.type
_entity.pdbx_description
1 polymer ?
#
loop_
_entity_poly.entity_id
_entity_poly.type
_entity_poly.pdbx_seq_one_letter_code
_entity_poly.pdbx_strand_id
1 'polypeptide(L)'
;SNDNALVESKNGSIVRKHLGYMHIPQKWAPLVNEFLMNHLNPYVNYHRPCFFPEIKTDSKGKQRKSYPFKEMMTPYEKLKSLPNAEDYLKPGVTFEDLDATAFAISDNESAQNMNKAKRKLFQTIHEQVNQAA
;
A
#
# COMPACT_ATOMS: atom_id res chain seq x y z
N SER A 1 17.00 15.70 -2.79
CA SER A 1 15.62 15.19 -2.60
C SER A 1 15.30 15.36 -1.14
N ASN A 2 14.23 16.07 -0.78
CA ASN A 2 13.67 15.95 0.56
C ASN A 2 12.98 14.57 0.69
N ASP A 3 12.76 14.10 1.91
CA ASP A 3 12.09 12.81 2.13
C ASP A 3 10.63 12.83 1.62
N ASN A 4 9.99 14.00 1.62
CA ASN A 4 8.62 14.19 1.15
C ASN A 4 8.45 13.87 -0.35
N ALA A 5 9.34 14.33 -1.23
CA ALA A 5 9.26 14.05 -2.67
C ALA A 5 9.40 12.55 -2.97
N LEU A 6 10.16 11.81 -2.15
CA LEU A 6 10.31 10.36 -2.30
C LEU A 6 9.03 9.63 -1.89
N VAL A 7 8.40 10.04 -0.79
CA VAL A 7 7.13 9.49 -0.32
C VAL A 7 6.02 9.75 -1.33
N GLU A 8 5.92 10.97 -1.84
CA GLU A 8 4.95 11.35 -2.88
C GLU A 8 5.14 10.52 -4.16
N SER A 9 6.38 10.31 -4.59
CA SER A 9 6.68 9.51 -5.77
C SER A 9 6.29 8.04 -5.60
N LYS A 10 6.54 7.46 -4.41
CA LYS A 10 6.17 6.08 -4.08
C LYS A 10 4.65 5.92 -4.01
N ASN A 11 3.96 6.82 -3.32
CA ASN A 11 2.51 6.83 -3.21
C ASN A 11 1.87 7.02 -4.59
N GLY A 12 2.39 7.94 -5.39
CA GLY A 12 1.95 8.15 -6.77
C GLY A 12 2.11 6.91 -7.65
N SER A 13 3.17 6.11 -7.45
CA SER A 13 3.35 4.83 -8.15
C SER A 13 2.25 3.82 -7.79
N ILE A 14 1.89 3.71 -6.50
CA ILE A 14 0.78 2.85 -6.05
C ILE A 14 -0.55 3.33 -6.65
N VAL A 15 -0.83 4.63 -6.58
CA VAL A 15 -2.05 5.21 -7.16
C VAL A 15 -2.15 4.90 -8.64
N ARG A 16 -1.09 5.15 -9.43
CA ARG A 16 -1.10 4.86 -10.88
C ARG A 16 -1.24 3.37 -11.19
N LYS A 17 -0.62 2.50 -10.39
CA LYS A 17 -0.76 1.05 -10.55
C LYS A 17 -2.21 0.59 -10.37
N HIS A 18 -2.93 1.20 -9.42
CA HIS A 18 -4.28 0.76 -9.07
C HIS A 18 -5.37 1.54 -9.79
N LEU A 19 -5.20 2.83 -10.04
CA LEU A 19 -6.22 3.68 -10.68
C LEU A 19 -5.95 3.97 -12.16
N GLY A 20 -4.76 3.63 -12.66
CA GLY A 20 -4.36 3.90 -14.05
C GLY A 20 -3.93 5.36 -14.26
N TYR A 21 -3.93 5.77 -15.53
CA TYR A 21 -3.50 7.10 -15.98
C TYR A 21 -4.66 7.96 -16.52
N MET A 22 -5.85 7.39 -16.60
CA MET A 22 -7.03 8.07 -17.16
C MET A 22 -7.54 9.13 -16.18
N HIS A 23 -8.02 10.24 -16.73
CA HIS A 23 -8.71 11.26 -15.93
C HIS A 23 -9.99 10.67 -15.31
N ILE A 24 -10.12 10.79 -14.00
CA ILE A 24 -11.32 10.42 -13.25
C ILE A 24 -12.04 11.72 -12.87
N PRO A 25 -13.26 11.98 -13.39
CA PRO A 25 -14.03 13.17 -13.04
C PRO A 25 -14.23 13.33 -11.53
N GLN A 26 -14.13 14.57 -11.03
CA GLN A 26 -14.19 14.88 -9.59
C GLN A 26 -15.44 14.33 -8.87
N LYS A 27 -16.58 14.21 -9.57
CA LYS A 27 -17.81 13.62 -9.01
C LYS A 27 -17.61 12.21 -8.44
N TRP A 28 -16.58 11.51 -8.89
CA TRP A 28 -16.22 10.16 -8.43
C TRP A 28 -15.24 10.14 -7.26
N ALA A 29 -14.68 11.28 -6.84
CA ALA A 29 -13.69 11.35 -5.77
C ALA A 29 -14.17 10.67 -4.46
N PRO A 30 -15.45 10.80 -4.02
CA PRO A 30 -15.92 10.09 -2.83
C PRO A 30 -15.84 8.56 -2.96
N LEU A 31 -16.24 8.01 -4.11
CA LEU A 31 -16.21 6.56 -4.38
C LEU A 31 -14.76 6.04 -4.50
N VAL A 32 -13.88 6.82 -5.12
CA VAL A 32 -12.45 6.49 -5.16
C VAL A 32 -11.88 6.50 -3.74
N ASN A 33 -12.20 7.49 -2.92
CA ASN A 33 -11.73 7.58 -1.53
C ASN A 33 -12.21 6.39 -0.68
N GLU A 34 -13.48 5.99 -0.82
CA GLU A 34 -14.01 4.79 -0.15
C GLU A 34 -13.23 3.53 -0.56
N PHE A 35 -12.96 3.35 -1.85
CA PHE A 35 -12.13 2.25 -2.32
C PHE A 35 -10.71 2.29 -1.74
N LEU A 36 -10.09 3.46 -1.68
CA LEU A 36 -8.75 3.62 -1.13
C LEU A 36 -8.70 3.26 0.36
N MET A 37 -9.63 3.81 1.15
CA MET A 37 -9.67 3.63 2.60
C MET A 37 -10.04 2.21 3.01
N ASN A 38 -11.04 1.62 2.37
CA ASN A 38 -11.62 0.35 2.82
C ASN A 38 -10.98 -0.88 2.16
N HIS A 39 -10.28 -0.70 1.04
CA HIS A 39 -9.77 -1.84 0.26
C HIS A 39 -8.30 -1.70 -0.12
N LEU A 40 -7.89 -0.58 -0.75
CA LEU A 40 -6.52 -0.49 -1.26
C LEU A 40 -5.49 -0.33 -0.14
N ASN A 41 -5.70 0.62 0.77
CA ASN A 41 -4.74 0.92 1.83
C ASN A 41 -4.56 -0.27 2.79
N PRO A 42 -5.62 -0.95 3.25
CA PRO A 42 -5.47 -2.16 4.06
C PRO A 42 -4.68 -3.25 3.33
N TYR A 43 -5.00 -3.51 2.06
CA TYR A 43 -4.26 -4.49 1.26
C TYR A 43 -2.78 -4.13 1.12
N VAL A 44 -2.46 -2.89 0.74
CA VAL A 44 -1.08 -2.45 0.51
C VAL A 44 -0.26 -2.49 1.80
N ASN A 45 -0.84 -2.11 2.93
CA ASN A 45 -0.10 -2.00 4.20
C ASN A 45 0.06 -3.33 4.94
N TYR A 46 -0.97 -4.19 4.91
CA TYR A 46 -1.00 -5.39 5.76
C TYR A 46 -0.83 -6.71 5.01
N HIS A 47 -1.03 -6.74 3.68
CA HIS A 47 -1.12 -8.01 2.94
C HIS A 47 -0.27 -8.07 1.68
N ARG A 48 0.34 -6.94 1.28
CA ARG A 48 1.15 -6.89 0.08
C ARG A 48 2.60 -7.26 0.39
N PRO A 49 3.12 -8.40 -0.13
CA PRO A 49 4.52 -8.73 0.04
C PRO A 49 5.41 -7.70 -0.65
N CYS A 50 6.41 -7.23 0.08
CA CYS A 50 7.38 -6.24 -0.35
C CYS A 50 8.81 -6.76 -0.14
N PHE A 51 9.69 -6.47 -1.11
CA PHE A 51 11.11 -6.77 -0.98
C PHE A 51 11.82 -5.66 -0.21
N PHE A 52 12.51 -6.03 0.86
CA PHE A 52 13.38 -5.12 1.60
C PHE A 52 14.85 -5.43 1.32
N PRO A 53 15.70 -4.40 1.21
CA PRO A 53 17.10 -4.59 0.88
C PRO A 53 17.93 -4.98 2.10
N GLU A 54 18.84 -5.94 1.92
CA GLU A 54 20.04 -6.07 2.74
C GLU A 54 21.16 -5.20 2.14
N ILE A 55 21.89 -4.49 3.01
CA ILE A 55 23.05 -3.68 2.60
C ILE A 55 24.31 -4.48 2.90
N LYS A 56 25.11 -4.73 1.86
CA LYS A 56 26.44 -5.32 1.96
C LYS A 56 27.47 -4.26 1.59
N THR A 57 28.37 -3.97 2.51
CA THR A 57 29.49 -3.03 2.28
C THR A 57 30.70 -3.83 1.83
N ASP A 58 31.30 -3.47 0.69
CA ASP A 58 32.53 -4.11 0.23
C ASP A 58 33.77 -3.59 0.97
N SER A 59 34.92 -4.23 0.75
CA SER A 59 36.20 -3.85 1.37
C SER A 59 36.68 -2.44 1.00
N LYS A 60 36.07 -1.80 -0.02
CA LYS A 60 36.33 -0.43 -0.45
C LYS A 60 35.30 0.57 0.09
N GLY A 61 34.40 0.13 0.98
CA GLY A 61 33.35 0.96 1.58
C GLY A 61 32.12 1.19 0.69
N LYS A 62 32.05 0.58 -0.50
CA LYS A 62 30.88 0.74 -1.38
C LYS A 62 29.75 -0.16 -0.92
N GLN A 63 28.60 0.44 -0.66
CA GLN A 63 27.37 -0.27 -0.30
C GLN A 63 26.68 -0.84 -1.55
N ARG A 64 26.30 -2.11 -1.50
CA ARG A 64 25.48 -2.80 -2.49
C ARG A 64 24.21 -3.31 -1.82
N LYS A 65 23.07 -3.12 -2.48
CA LYS A 65 21.76 -3.60 -2.00
C LYS A 65 21.43 -4.93 -2.67
N SER A 66 21.07 -5.94 -1.89
CA SER A 66 20.46 -7.19 -2.37
C SER A 66 19.06 -7.33 -1.82
N TYR A 67 18.15 -7.96 -2.57
CA TYR A 67 16.74 -8.14 -2.18
C TYR A 67 16.40 -9.63 -2.08
N PRO A 68 16.85 -10.32 -1.04
CA PRO A 68 16.62 -11.75 -0.90
C PRO A 68 15.17 -12.04 -0.50
N PHE A 69 14.65 -13.20 -0.93
CA PHE A 69 13.27 -13.62 -0.63
C PHE A 69 12.98 -13.78 0.88
N LYS A 70 13.98 -14.16 1.68
CA LYS A 70 13.83 -14.29 3.14
C LYS A 70 13.51 -12.97 3.86
N GLU A 71 13.82 -11.83 3.22
CA GLU A 71 13.53 -10.48 3.75
C GLU A 71 12.22 -9.93 3.17
N MET A 72 11.44 -10.75 2.48
CA MET A 72 10.13 -10.37 1.99
C MET A 72 9.15 -10.35 3.16
N MET A 73 8.48 -9.23 3.32
CA MET A 73 7.50 -9.00 4.38
C MET A 73 6.49 -7.95 3.92
N THR A 74 5.40 -7.79 4.64
CA THR A 74 4.43 -6.70 4.42
C THR A 74 4.99 -5.38 4.99
N PRO A 75 4.51 -4.21 4.54
CA PRO A 75 4.93 -2.94 5.15
C PRO A 75 4.69 -2.87 6.66
N TYR A 76 3.59 -3.46 7.13
CA TYR A 76 3.28 -3.55 8.55
C TYR A 76 4.30 -4.41 9.31
N GLU A 77 4.58 -5.62 8.83
CA GLU A 77 5.61 -6.49 9.42
C GLU A 77 6.97 -5.80 9.43
N LYS A 78 7.29 -5.05 8.37
CA LYS A 78 8.53 -4.28 8.33
C LYS A 78 8.57 -3.23 9.43
N LEU A 79 7.51 -2.44 9.58
CA LEU A 79 7.41 -1.43 10.65
C LEU A 79 7.66 -2.08 12.01
N LYS A 80 6.97 -3.19 12.29
CA LYS A 80 7.08 -3.93 13.55
C LYS A 80 8.50 -4.48 13.81
N SER A 81 9.26 -4.79 12.75
CA SER A 81 10.65 -5.26 12.88
C SER A 81 11.67 -4.17 13.25
N LEU A 82 11.31 -2.89 13.19
CA LEU A 82 12.23 -1.77 13.43
C LEU A 82 12.43 -1.52 14.94
N PRO A 83 13.63 -1.07 15.36
CA PRO A 83 13.85 -0.68 16.75
C PRO A 83 12.97 0.53 17.10
N ASN A 84 12.39 0.50 18.30
CA ASN A 84 11.53 1.57 18.84
C ASN A 84 10.33 1.90 17.93
N ALA A 85 9.80 0.92 17.19
CA ALA A 85 8.69 1.15 16.26
C ALA A 85 7.42 1.69 16.95
N GLU A 86 7.23 1.37 18.23
CA GLU A 86 6.12 1.84 19.07
C GLU A 86 6.09 3.37 19.19
N ASP A 87 7.26 4.02 19.25
CA ASP A 87 7.39 5.47 19.42
C ASP A 87 6.86 6.26 18.21
N TYR A 88 6.69 5.60 17.07
CA TYR A 88 6.22 6.19 15.82
C TYR A 88 4.73 5.93 15.56
N LEU A 89 4.04 5.22 16.46
CA LEU A 89 2.60 5.03 16.37
C LEU A 89 1.86 6.32 16.70
N LYS A 90 0.66 6.47 16.13
CA LYS A 90 -0.22 7.60 16.48
C LYS A 90 -0.64 7.47 17.95
N PRO A 91 -0.82 8.58 18.68
CA PRO A 91 -1.35 8.55 20.03
C PRO A 91 -2.65 7.72 20.10
N GLY A 92 -2.69 6.74 21.00
CA GLY A 92 -3.84 5.86 21.20
C GLY A 92 -3.97 4.69 20.22
N VAL A 93 -2.99 4.46 19.34
CA VAL A 93 -2.91 3.26 18.50
C VAL A 93 -1.82 2.35 19.03
N THR A 94 -2.12 1.08 19.24
CA THR A 94 -1.13 0.08 19.68
C THR A 94 -0.85 -0.96 18.59
N PHE A 95 0.22 -1.74 18.75
CA PHE A 95 0.48 -2.85 17.82
C PHE A 95 -0.56 -3.95 17.92
N GLU A 96 -1.23 -4.12 19.06
CA GLU A 96 -2.34 -5.05 19.22
C GLU A 96 -3.53 -4.68 18.32
N ASP A 97 -3.86 -3.39 18.21
CA ASP A 97 -4.92 -2.91 17.30
C ASP A 97 -4.56 -3.18 15.83
N LEU A 98 -3.29 -2.98 15.48
CA LEU A 98 -2.78 -3.19 14.13
C LEU A 98 -2.67 -4.68 13.80
N ASP A 99 -2.27 -5.52 14.75
CA ASP A 99 -2.26 -6.98 14.65
C ASP A 99 -3.67 -7.51 14.41
N ALA A 100 -4.68 -7.01 15.15
CA ALA A 100 -6.06 -7.39 14.95
C ALA A 100 -6.52 -7.10 13.50
N THR A 101 -6.06 -5.99 12.91
CA THR A 101 -6.34 -5.66 11.51
C THR A 101 -5.59 -6.59 10.54
N ALA A 102 -4.29 -6.82 10.78
CA ALA A 102 -3.45 -7.63 9.90
C ALA A 102 -3.86 -9.11 9.87
N PHE A 103 -4.31 -9.66 11.00
CA PHE A 103 -4.69 -11.05 11.14
C PHE A 103 -6.19 -11.32 10.93
N ALA A 104 -7.00 -10.29 10.66
CA ALA A 104 -8.44 -10.43 10.45
C ALA A 104 -8.80 -11.30 9.23
N ILE A 105 -7.99 -11.24 8.17
CA ILE A 105 -8.18 -11.97 6.91
C ILE A 105 -6.85 -12.43 6.34
N SER A 106 -6.84 -13.47 5.50
CA SER A 106 -5.62 -13.89 4.82
C SER A 106 -5.19 -12.93 3.71
N ASP A 107 -3.90 -12.96 3.35
CA ASP A 107 -3.35 -12.13 2.26
C ASP A 107 -4.06 -12.36 0.93
N ASN A 108 -4.43 -13.62 0.65
CA ASN A 108 -5.14 -14.00 -0.57
C ASN A 108 -6.57 -13.45 -0.58
N GLU A 109 -7.28 -13.51 0.55
CA GLU A 109 -8.62 -12.93 0.68
C GLU A 109 -8.57 -11.41 0.54
N SER A 110 -7.60 -10.75 1.16
CA SER A 110 -7.39 -9.31 1.01
C SER A 110 -7.15 -8.90 -0.44
N ALA A 111 -6.30 -9.64 -1.15
CA ALA A 111 -6.04 -9.44 -2.57
C ALA A 111 -7.30 -9.62 -3.42
N GLN A 112 -8.10 -10.66 -3.16
CA GLN A 112 -9.36 -10.92 -3.87
C GLN A 112 -10.38 -9.81 -3.62
N ASN A 113 -10.57 -9.41 -2.36
CA ASN A 113 -11.49 -8.35 -1.95
C ASN A 113 -11.12 -7.01 -2.59
N MET A 114 -9.85 -6.63 -2.54
CA MET A 114 -9.36 -5.41 -3.19
C MET A 114 -9.60 -5.42 -4.70
N ASN A 115 -9.28 -6.53 -5.38
CA ASN A 115 -9.51 -6.65 -6.83
C ASN A 115 -11.01 -6.65 -7.19
N LYS A 116 -11.87 -7.25 -6.37
CA LYS A 116 -13.33 -7.21 -6.56
C LYS A 116 -13.86 -5.79 -6.41
N ALA A 117 -13.47 -5.08 -5.35
CA ALA A 117 -13.87 -3.69 -5.13
C ALA A 117 -13.36 -2.76 -6.24
N LYS A 118 -12.11 -2.93 -6.68
CA LYS A 118 -11.53 -2.18 -7.81
C LYS A 118 -12.36 -2.37 -9.09
N ARG A 119 -12.72 -3.61 -9.43
CA ARG A 119 -13.56 -3.89 -10.61
C ARG A 119 -14.92 -3.20 -10.51
N LYS A 120 -15.58 -3.29 -9.35
CA LYS A 120 -16.86 -2.63 -9.09
C LYS A 120 -16.77 -1.11 -9.27
N LEU A 121 -15.75 -0.47 -8.68
CA LEU A 121 -15.51 0.96 -8.81
C LEU A 121 -15.43 1.38 -10.28
N PHE A 122 -14.57 0.71 -11.05
CA PHE A 122 -14.39 1.08 -12.45
C PHE A 122 -15.59 0.73 -13.31
N GLN A 123 -16.31 -0.34 -13.02
CA GLN A 123 -17.57 -0.64 -13.70
C GLN A 123 -18.56 0.54 -13.53
N THR A 124 -18.75 1.02 -12.30
CA THR A 124 -19.62 2.17 -12.02
C THR A 124 -19.15 3.45 -12.73
N ILE A 125 -17.83 3.73 -12.72
CA ILE A 125 -17.28 4.91 -13.39
C ILE A 125 -17.50 4.85 -14.90
N HIS A 126 -17.23 3.70 -15.55
CA HIS A 126 -17.32 3.58 -17.00
C HIS A 126 -18.76 3.47 -17.51
N GLU A 127 -19.62 2.72 -16.83
CA GLU A 127 -21.03 2.56 -17.22
C GLU A 127 -21.79 3.89 -17.18
N GLN A 128 -21.54 4.72 -16.17
CA GLN A 128 -22.19 6.03 -16.06
C GLN A 128 -21.57 7.09 -16.98
N VAL A 129 -20.33 6.90 -17.45
CA VAL A 129 -19.77 7.74 -18.52
C VAL A 129 -20.49 7.46 -19.84
N ASN A 130 -20.81 6.19 -20.13
CA ASN A 130 -21.53 5.80 -21.35
C ASN A 130 -23.02 6.18 -21.35
N GLN A 131 -23.65 6.35 -20.18
CA GLN A 131 -25.04 6.82 -20.07
C GLN A 131 -25.18 8.35 -20.12
N ALA A 132 -24.10 9.08 -19.86
CA ALA A 132 -24.07 10.54 -19.86
C ALA A 132 -23.51 11.15 -21.16
N ALA A 133 -23.17 10.30 -22.14
CA ALA A 133 -22.71 10.65 -23.48
C ALA A 133 -23.81 10.34 -24.51
#